data_AF-A0A9P4R4R9-F1
#
_entry.id   AF-A0A9P4R4R9-F1
#
_cell.length_a   1.000
_cell.length_b   1.000
_cell.length_c   1.000
_cell.angle_alpha   90.00
_cell.angle_beta   90.00
_cell.angle_gamma   90.00
#
_symmetry.space_group_name_H-M   'P 1'
#
loop_
_entity.id
_entity.type
_entity.pdbx_description
1 polymer ?
#
loop_
_entity_poly.entity_id
_entity_poly.type
_entity_poly.pdbx_seq_one_letter_code
_entity_poly.pdbx_strand_id
1 'polypeptide(L)'
;PPSLPSSPLPKRTKQLPSTTTLPEPDSGTATPTPLMTSHAPISALQPAPAIPPSIAAAAAAQQSLQVQLLSLHAKAPTKGSAFAAGHDLYSARDVVIPARGRARVDTDISIAVPAGTYGRVAPRSGLAAKHGIDTMAGVIDADYRGQVGVILANLSEVDFEVKVGDRVAQLIVEKIVMPEVVVVEKLEESVRGAGGFGSTG
;
A
#
# COMPACT_ATOMS: atom_id res chain seq x y z
N PRO A 1 -35.34 -14.83 3.72
CA PRO A 1 -34.67 -14.65 2.40
C PRO A 1 -33.78 -15.86 2.06
N PRO A 2 -33.99 -16.53 0.91
CA PRO A 2 -33.38 -17.84 0.63
C PRO A 2 -31.91 -17.75 0.18
N SER A 3 -31.19 -18.82 0.48
CA SER A 3 -29.77 -19.10 0.29
C SER A 3 -29.34 -19.23 -1.18
N LEU A 4 -28.12 -18.76 -1.48
CA LEU A 4 -27.49 -18.84 -2.79
C LEU A 4 -26.84 -20.23 -3.02
N PRO A 5 -26.93 -20.82 -4.23
CA PRO A 5 -26.30 -22.09 -4.55
C PRO A 5 -24.80 -21.95 -4.85
N SER A 6 -24.02 -22.87 -4.28
CA SER A 6 -22.60 -23.10 -4.50
C SER A 6 -22.40 -24.15 -5.62
N SER A 7 -21.62 -23.82 -6.66
CA SER A 7 -20.93 -24.81 -7.50
C SER A 7 -19.84 -24.15 -8.37
N PRO A 8 -18.62 -24.73 -8.45
CA PRO A 8 -17.49 -24.17 -9.20
C PRO A 8 -17.45 -24.63 -10.68
N LEU A 9 -16.94 -23.75 -11.55
CA LEU A 9 -16.73 -23.99 -12.99
C LEU A 9 -15.61 -25.00 -13.28
N PRO A 10 -15.70 -25.82 -14.35
CA PRO A 10 -14.71 -26.85 -14.67
C PRO A 10 -13.45 -26.33 -15.39
N LYS A 11 -12.33 -27.03 -15.14
CA LYS A 11 -10.97 -26.79 -15.66
C LYS A 11 -10.82 -27.12 -17.15
N ARG A 12 -10.04 -26.31 -17.87
CA ARG A 12 -9.67 -26.46 -19.29
C ARG A 12 -8.49 -27.41 -19.45
N THR A 13 -8.66 -28.48 -20.22
CA THR A 13 -7.63 -29.47 -20.55
C THR A 13 -6.94 -29.14 -21.88
N LYS A 14 -5.60 -29.27 -21.92
CA LYS A 14 -4.75 -29.18 -23.12
C LYS A 14 -4.90 -30.42 -24.01
N GLN A 15 -4.90 -30.24 -25.33
CA GLN A 15 -4.67 -31.30 -26.32
C GLN A 15 -3.72 -30.83 -27.44
N LEU A 16 -2.70 -31.65 -27.69
CA LEU A 16 -1.98 -31.92 -28.95
C LEU A 16 -1.79 -33.48 -28.94
N PRO A 17 -1.50 -34.24 -30.03
CA PRO A 17 -0.78 -33.85 -31.27
C PRO A 17 -1.24 -34.57 -32.58
N SER A 18 -0.63 -34.24 -33.73
CA SER A 18 -0.19 -35.18 -34.82
C SER A 18 0.40 -34.38 -36.00
N THR A 19 1.72 -34.40 -36.25
CA THR A 19 2.50 -35.24 -37.21
C THR A 19 2.02 -35.18 -38.66
N THR A 20 2.90 -34.83 -39.63
CA THR A 20 3.10 -35.48 -40.95
C THR A 20 4.21 -34.79 -41.81
N THR A 21 5.30 -35.55 -42.01
CA THR A 21 6.25 -35.71 -43.16
C THR A 21 7.04 -34.56 -43.83
N LEU A 22 8.35 -34.84 -44.00
CA LEU A 22 9.34 -34.28 -44.96
C LEU A 22 9.28 -35.01 -46.32
N PRO A 23 9.93 -34.46 -47.38
CA PRO A 23 11.26 -34.97 -47.79
C PRO A 23 12.30 -33.90 -48.22
N GLU A 24 13.58 -34.28 -48.20
CA GLU A 24 14.81 -33.60 -48.69
C GLU A 24 15.05 -33.80 -50.22
N PRO A 25 16.24 -33.49 -50.85
CA PRO A 25 17.34 -32.53 -50.56
C PRO A 25 17.70 -31.66 -51.80
N ASP A 26 18.60 -30.66 -51.66
CA ASP A 26 19.66 -30.50 -52.67
C ASP A 26 20.90 -29.69 -52.22
N SER A 27 22.00 -30.06 -52.87
CA SER A 27 23.43 -29.79 -52.63
C SER A 27 23.96 -28.34 -52.76
N GLY A 28 25.13 -28.05 -52.17
CA GLY A 28 25.94 -26.88 -52.55
C GLY A 28 27.16 -26.58 -51.66
N THR A 29 28.34 -26.75 -52.23
CA THR A 29 29.70 -26.79 -51.63
C THR A 29 30.40 -25.43 -51.46
N ALA A 30 31.37 -25.40 -50.54
CA ALA A 30 32.67 -24.69 -50.57
C ALA A 30 32.80 -23.20 -50.12
N THR A 31 33.64 -23.06 -49.08
CA THR A 31 34.43 -21.89 -48.61
C THR A 31 35.42 -21.40 -49.69
N PRO A 32 35.94 -20.14 -49.66
CA PRO A 32 37.03 -19.77 -48.74
C PRO A 32 37.03 -18.31 -48.21
N THR A 33 37.70 -18.11 -47.06
CA THR A 33 38.21 -16.84 -46.49
C THR A 33 39.28 -16.23 -47.42
N PRO A 34 39.58 -14.90 -47.42
CA PRO A 34 40.37 -14.27 -46.33
C PRO A 34 40.08 -12.77 -46.08
N LEU A 35 40.44 -12.24 -44.90
CA LEU A 35 41.52 -11.25 -44.69
C LEU A 35 41.46 -10.68 -43.27
N MET A 36 42.63 -10.54 -42.67
CA MET A 36 42.84 -10.05 -41.31
C MET A 36 42.71 -8.52 -41.23
N THR A 37 42.03 -8.05 -40.20
CA THR A 37 42.28 -6.73 -39.60
C THR A 37 42.20 -6.87 -38.08
N SER A 38 43.34 -6.66 -37.43
CA SER A 38 43.50 -6.57 -35.98
C SER A 38 42.77 -5.35 -35.43
N HIS A 39 41.74 -5.54 -34.61
CA HIS A 39 41.23 -4.52 -33.69
C HIS A 39 41.20 -5.12 -32.29
N ALA A 40 41.93 -4.49 -31.37
CA ALA A 40 41.94 -4.82 -29.96
C ALA A 40 40.53 -4.62 -29.36
N PRO A 41 40.04 -5.51 -28.47
CA PRO A 41 38.79 -5.24 -27.78
C PRO A 41 39.01 -4.13 -26.74
N ILE A 42 38.30 -3.01 -26.91
CA ILE A 42 38.09 -2.03 -25.86
C ILE A 42 37.30 -2.75 -24.77
N SER A 43 37.93 -2.98 -23.63
CA SER A 43 37.32 -3.55 -22.44
C SER A 43 36.09 -2.72 -22.06
N ALA A 44 34.90 -3.29 -22.23
CA ALA A 44 33.66 -2.70 -21.77
C ALA A 44 33.72 -2.57 -20.24
N LEU A 45 33.63 -1.35 -19.73
CA LEU A 45 33.42 -1.08 -18.31
C LEU A 45 32.17 -1.81 -17.86
N GLN A 46 32.39 -2.92 -17.18
CA GLN A 46 31.34 -3.66 -16.48
C GLN A 46 30.80 -2.73 -15.37
N PRO A 47 29.48 -2.49 -15.26
CA PRO A 47 28.94 -1.71 -14.16
C PRO A 47 29.30 -2.41 -12.85
N ALA A 48 29.87 -1.64 -11.92
CA ALA A 48 30.22 -2.13 -10.59
C ALA A 48 29.01 -2.82 -9.94
N PRO A 49 29.19 -3.95 -9.25
CA PRO A 49 28.10 -4.60 -8.54
C PRO A 49 27.49 -3.64 -7.51
N ALA A 50 26.16 -3.60 -7.45
CA ALA A 50 25.44 -2.80 -6.46
C ALA A 50 25.93 -3.17 -5.06
N ILE A 51 26.46 -2.18 -4.33
CA ILE A 51 26.89 -2.35 -2.94
C ILE A 51 25.65 -2.78 -2.13
N PRO A 52 25.64 -3.95 -1.47
CA PRO A 52 24.52 -4.33 -0.62
C PRO A 52 24.39 -3.29 0.50
N PRO A 53 23.16 -2.87 0.87
CA PRO A 53 23.00 -1.91 1.93
C PRO A 53 23.65 -2.45 3.20
N SER A 54 24.45 -1.60 3.86
CA SER A 54 24.99 -1.87 5.19
C SER A 54 23.87 -2.37 6.11
N ILE A 55 24.18 -3.31 6.99
CA ILE A 55 23.25 -3.84 8.00
C ILE A 55 22.56 -2.69 8.76
N ALA A 56 23.27 -1.57 8.99
CA ALA A 56 22.72 -0.37 9.61
C ALA A 56 21.69 0.36 8.73
N ALA A 57 21.88 0.40 7.40
CA ALA A 57 20.92 0.98 6.47
C ALA A 57 19.68 0.09 6.32
N ALA A 58 19.84 -1.24 6.35
CA ALA A 58 18.72 -2.19 6.36
C ALA A 58 17.91 -2.13 7.68
N ALA A 59 18.58 -1.99 8.82
CA ALA A 59 17.95 -1.82 10.12
C ALA A 59 17.27 -0.44 10.30
N ALA A 60 17.86 0.62 9.76
CA ALA A 60 17.24 1.94 9.73
C ALA A 60 16.03 1.99 8.80
N ALA A 61 16.10 1.32 7.64
CA ALA A 61 14.96 1.16 6.73
C ALA A 61 13.79 0.41 7.39
N GLN A 62 14.09 -0.57 8.26
CA GLN A 62 13.08 -1.29 9.05
C GLN A 62 12.32 -0.40 10.06
N GLN A 63 12.83 0.79 10.40
CA GLN A 63 12.18 1.70 11.36
C GLN A 63 11.66 3.00 10.72
N SER A 64 11.86 3.19 9.42
CA SER A 64 11.47 4.41 8.71
C SER A 64 10.11 4.25 8.01
N LEU A 65 9.27 5.29 8.07
CA LEU A 65 8.10 5.42 7.20
C LEU A 65 8.58 5.87 5.82
N GLN A 66 8.47 4.99 4.81
CA GLN A 66 8.81 5.34 3.43
C GLN A 66 7.59 5.95 2.75
N VAL A 67 7.81 7.01 1.96
CA VAL A 67 6.75 7.75 1.27
C VAL A 67 7.19 8.02 -0.18
N GLN A 68 6.33 7.66 -1.13
CA GLN A 68 6.48 8.00 -2.53
C GLN A 68 5.43 9.06 -2.89
N LEU A 69 5.87 10.17 -3.49
CA LEU A 69 4.97 11.18 -4.04
C LEU A 69 4.55 10.75 -5.45
N LEU A 70 3.24 10.72 -5.71
CA LEU A 70 2.67 10.25 -6.97
C LEU A 70 2.32 11.40 -7.92
N SER A 71 2.33 12.65 -7.44
CA SER A 71 2.04 13.84 -8.24
C SER A 71 2.79 15.08 -7.71
N LEU A 72 2.72 16.18 -8.46
CA LEU A 72 3.28 17.48 -8.05
C LEU A 72 2.51 18.15 -6.91
N HIS A 73 1.26 17.73 -6.66
CA HIS A 73 0.42 18.25 -5.58
C HIS A 73 0.56 17.44 -4.29
N ALA A 74 1.17 16.27 -4.36
CA ALA A 74 1.46 15.44 -3.20
C ALA A 74 2.45 16.13 -2.27
N LYS A 75 2.26 15.97 -0.96
CA LYS A 75 3.15 16.50 0.07
C LYS A 75 3.55 15.43 1.06
N ALA A 76 4.84 15.37 1.37
CA ALA A 76 5.37 14.46 2.37
C ALA A 76 4.69 14.72 3.75
N PRO A 77 4.19 13.68 4.44
CA PRO A 77 3.59 13.84 5.76
C PRO A 77 4.55 14.45 6.79
N THR A 78 4.07 15.35 7.64
CA THR A 78 4.90 16.05 8.62
C THR A 78 4.41 15.88 10.04
N LYS A 79 5.30 15.93 11.03
CA LYS A 79 4.89 15.99 12.44
C LYS A 79 4.58 17.41 12.87
N GLY A 80 3.51 17.59 13.64
CA GLY A 80 3.15 18.89 14.23
C GLY A 80 4.02 19.29 15.43
N SER A 81 4.70 18.33 16.06
CA SER A 81 5.65 18.56 17.16
C SER A 81 6.61 17.36 17.28
N ALA A 82 7.67 17.49 18.09
CA ALA A 82 8.67 16.43 18.29
C ALA A 82 8.06 15.10 18.76
N PHE A 83 7.03 15.17 19.61
CA PHE A 83 6.35 14.01 20.19
C PHE A 83 4.95 13.78 19.62
N ALA A 84 4.62 14.40 18.48
CA ALA A 84 3.37 14.13 17.80
C ALA A 84 3.29 12.63 17.44
N ALA A 85 2.17 12.01 17.81
CA ALA A 85 1.90 10.60 17.53
C ALA A 85 1.72 10.36 16.03
N GLY A 86 1.04 11.27 15.35
CA GLY A 86 0.73 11.18 13.92
C GLY A 86 1.53 12.14 13.05
N HIS A 87 1.63 11.78 11.77
CA HIS A 87 2.10 12.64 10.68
C HIS A 87 0.89 13.24 9.97
N ASP A 88 0.78 14.56 9.91
CA ASP A 88 -0.28 15.26 9.17
C ASP A 88 -0.28 14.81 7.69
N LEU A 89 -1.45 14.39 7.20
CA LEU A 89 -1.72 14.06 5.80
C LEU A 89 -2.35 15.24 5.09
N TYR A 90 -1.93 15.46 3.85
CA TYR A 90 -2.31 16.63 3.06
C TYR A 90 -3.24 16.25 1.91
N SER A 91 -4.20 17.11 1.60
CA SER A 91 -4.99 16.97 0.38
C SER A 91 -4.14 17.31 -0.85
N ALA A 92 -4.21 16.48 -1.89
CA ALA A 92 -3.65 16.76 -3.21
C ALA A 92 -4.69 17.36 -4.18
N ARG A 93 -5.97 17.45 -3.77
CA ARG A 93 -7.07 17.96 -4.61
C ARG A 93 -8.03 18.85 -3.83
N ASP A 94 -8.67 19.77 -4.52
CA ASP A 94 -9.83 20.46 -3.97
C ASP A 94 -11.01 19.49 -3.92
N VAL A 95 -11.70 19.43 -2.77
CA VAL A 95 -12.86 18.56 -2.57
C VAL A 95 -13.80 19.18 -1.54
N VAL A 96 -15.10 19.00 -1.75
CA VAL A 96 -16.13 19.36 -0.77
C VAL A 96 -16.57 18.08 -0.06
N ILE A 97 -16.57 18.11 1.27
CA ILE A 97 -17.19 17.06 2.09
C ILE A 97 -18.62 17.55 2.41
N PRO A 98 -19.66 16.97 1.77
CA PRO A 98 -21.02 17.49 1.91
C PRO A 98 -21.50 17.46 3.36
N ALA A 99 -22.32 18.43 3.76
CA ALA A 99 -23.04 18.41 5.02
C ALA A 99 -23.74 17.06 5.22
N ARG A 100 -23.62 16.49 6.42
CA ARG A 100 -24.13 15.15 6.74
C ARG A 100 -23.65 14.02 5.80
N GLY A 101 -22.59 14.27 5.05
CA GLY A 101 -22.08 13.40 4.00
C GLY A 101 -20.68 12.87 4.28
N ARG A 102 -20.11 12.26 3.25
CA ARG A 102 -18.72 11.79 3.25
C ARG A 102 -18.11 11.93 1.87
N ALA A 103 -16.81 12.12 1.82
CA ALA A 103 -16.05 12.08 0.58
C ALA A 103 -14.63 11.58 0.82
N ARG A 104 -14.01 11.07 -0.24
CA ARG A 104 -12.60 10.69 -0.24
C ARG A 104 -11.77 11.91 -0.61
N VAL A 105 -10.75 12.17 0.20
CA VAL A 105 -9.69 13.14 -0.06
C VAL A 105 -8.45 12.37 -0.51
N ASP A 106 -8.01 12.64 -1.73
CA ASP A 106 -6.81 12.03 -2.30
C ASP A 106 -5.56 12.75 -1.80
N THR A 107 -4.55 11.99 -1.37
CA THR A 107 -3.28 12.53 -0.86
C THR A 107 -2.14 12.49 -1.87
N ASP A 108 -2.34 11.74 -2.97
CA ASP A 108 -1.32 11.42 -3.99
C ASP A 108 0.01 10.92 -3.41
N ILE A 109 -0.02 10.21 -2.28
CA ILE A 109 1.14 9.47 -1.77
C ILE A 109 0.88 7.97 -1.73
N SER A 110 1.94 7.20 -1.92
CA SER A 110 2.02 5.80 -1.50
C SER A 110 2.97 5.68 -0.31
N ILE A 111 2.73 4.71 0.56
CA ILE A 111 3.55 4.52 1.77
C ILE A 111 4.00 3.07 1.92
N ALA A 112 5.09 2.88 2.64
CA ALA A 112 5.44 1.61 3.26
C ALA A 112 5.74 1.86 4.74
N VAL A 113 4.91 1.28 5.62
CA VAL A 113 5.11 1.35 7.07
C VAL A 113 6.11 0.27 7.53
N PRO A 114 6.78 0.46 8.68
CA PRO A 114 7.60 -0.57 9.31
C PRO A 114 6.88 -1.92 9.51
N ALA A 115 7.61 -3.02 9.42
CA ALA A 115 7.06 -4.34 9.73
C ALA A 115 6.55 -4.42 11.17
N GLY A 116 5.47 -5.18 11.41
CA GLY A 116 4.81 -5.25 12.72
C GLY A 116 4.00 -4.00 13.09
N THR A 117 3.69 -3.16 12.10
CA THR A 117 2.85 -1.98 12.26
C THR A 117 1.82 -1.88 11.14
N TYR A 118 0.81 -1.03 11.32
CA TYR A 118 -0.06 -0.57 10.24
C TYR A 118 -0.19 0.96 10.31
N GLY A 119 -0.64 1.57 9.22
CA GLY A 119 -0.95 2.99 9.17
C GLY A 119 -2.39 3.26 9.58
N ARG A 120 -2.62 3.89 10.72
CA ARG A 120 -3.96 4.39 11.09
C ARG A 120 -4.15 5.83 10.62
N VAL A 121 -5.15 6.06 9.76
CA VAL A 121 -5.67 7.40 9.47
C VAL A 121 -6.58 7.81 10.62
N ALA A 122 -6.18 8.87 11.32
CA ALA A 122 -6.86 9.37 12.51
C ALA A 122 -7.36 10.81 12.31
N PRO A 123 -8.43 11.21 12.99
CA PRO A 123 -8.98 12.56 12.86
C PRO A 123 -8.04 13.58 13.52
N ARG A 124 -8.09 14.82 13.01
CA ARG A 124 -7.41 15.96 13.64
C ARG A 124 -8.40 16.65 14.58
N SER A 125 -8.02 16.81 15.85
CA SER A 125 -8.92 17.36 16.89
C SER A 125 -9.51 18.73 16.54
N GLY A 126 -8.74 19.59 15.87
CA GLY A 126 -9.21 20.90 15.42
C GLY A 126 -10.32 20.81 14.36
N LEU A 127 -10.27 19.83 13.45
CA LEU A 127 -11.30 19.63 12.44
C LEU A 127 -12.57 18.99 13.06
N ALA A 128 -12.38 18.03 13.96
CA ALA A 128 -13.47 17.41 14.69
C ALA A 128 -14.25 18.43 15.54
N ALA A 129 -13.55 19.21 16.37
CA ALA A 129 -14.20 20.13 17.31
C ALA A 129 -14.82 21.36 16.65
N LYS A 130 -14.23 21.88 15.56
CA LYS A 130 -14.68 23.12 14.92
C LYS A 130 -15.63 22.91 13.75
N HIS A 131 -15.49 21.78 13.05
CA HIS A 131 -16.20 21.52 11.78
C HIS A 131 -16.98 20.21 11.79
N GLY A 132 -16.94 19.42 12.88
CA GLY A 132 -17.63 18.13 12.93
C GLY A 132 -17.06 17.09 11.96
N ILE A 133 -15.77 17.20 11.61
CA ILE A 133 -15.12 16.30 10.66
C ILE A 133 -14.47 15.13 11.38
N ASP A 134 -14.83 13.93 10.95
CA ASP A 134 -14.23 12.68 11.43
C ASP A 134 -13.66 11.87 10.26
N THR A 135 -12.78 10.92 10.57
CA THR A 135 -12.20 9.99 9.58
C THR A 135 -12.93 8.66 9.63
N MET A 136 -13.30 8.12 8.47
CA MET A 136 -13.83 6.76 8.34
C MET A 136 -12.75 5.78 7.86
N ALA A 137 -12.99 4.48 8.07
CA ALA A 137 -12.07 3.39 7.74
C ALA A 137 -10.70 3.60 8.39
N GLY A 138 -9.68 3.92 7.60
CA GLY A 138 -8.39 4.38 8.12
C GLY A 138 -7.39 3.30 8.50
N VAL A 139 -7.62 2.04 8.12
CA VAL A 139 -6.59 0.98 8.24
C VAL A 139 -5.83 0.92 6.91
N ILE A 140 -4.54 1.27 6.93
CA ILE A 140 -3.62 1.10 5.81
C ILE A 140 -2.69 -0.05 6.15
N ASP A 141 -2.88 -1.18 5.47
CA ASP A 141 -2.09 -2.39 5.68
C ASP A 141 -0.61 -2.19 5.31
N ALA A 142 0.28 -2.96 5.96
CA ALA A 142 1.73 -2.80 5.78
C ALA A 142 2.22 -3.16 4.38
N ASP A 143 1.49 -4.00 3.67
CA ASP A 143 1.74 -4.44 2.29
C ASP A 143 0.99 -3.61 1.24
N TYR A 144 0.19 -2.63 1.65
CA TYR A 144 -0.46 -1.70 0.72
C TYR A 144 0.56 -0.78 0.05
N ARG A 145 0.56 -0.72 -1.29
CA ARG A 145 1.42 0.18 -2.08
C ARG A 145 0.64 1.09 -3.03
N GLY A 146 -0.69 1.06 -2.95
CA GLY A 146 -1.53 1.97 -3.72
C GLY A 146 -1.51 3.39 -3.15
N GLN A 147 -2.36 4.24 -3.73
CA GLN A 147 -2.52 5.62 -3.29
C GLN A 147 -3.32 5.69 -1.98
N VAL A 148 -2.73 6.33 -0.97
CA VAL A 148 -3.39 6.63 0.30
C VAL A 148 -4.55 7.62 0.06
N GLY A 149 -5.75 7.24 0.47
CA GLY A 149 -6.92 8.10 0.50
C GLY A 149 -7.43 8.28 1.92
N VAL A 150 -7.92 9.47 2.23
CA VAL A 150 -8.55 9.79 3.52
C VAL A 150 -10.05 9.87 3.30
N ILE A 151 -10.85 9.03 3.96
CA ILE A 151 -12.30 9.15 3.90
C ILE A 151 -12.73 10.05 5.06
N LEU A 152 -13.30 11.21 4.74
CA LEU A 152 -13.84 12.13 5.74
C LEU A 152 -15.35 12.01 5.80
N ALA A 153 -15.88 11.94 7.02
CA ALA A 153 -17.30 12.13 7.32
C ALA A 153 -17.50 13.54 7.88
N ASN A 154 -18.53 14.22 7.40
CA ASN A 154 -18.96 15.51 7.92
C ASN A 154 -20.25 15.32 8.72
N LEU A 155 -20.12 15.48 10.04
CA LEU A 155 -21.22 15.32 10.98
C LEU A 155 -22.01 16.62 11.18
N SER A 156 -21.55 17.73 10.60
CA SER A 156 -22.20 19.04 10.66
C SER A 156 -23.26 19.24 9.57
N GLU A 157 -24.02 20.33 9.70
CA GLU A 157 -25.04 20.76 8.72
C GLU A 157 -24.48 21.72 7.65
N VAL A 158 -23.15 21.88 7.57
CA VAL A 158 -22.50 22.82 6.64
C VAL A 158 -21.45 22.06 5.82
N ASP A 159 -21.42 22.28 4.51
CA ASP A 159 -20.39 21.74 3.63
C ASP A 159 -18.99 22.15 4.10
N PHE A 160 -18.05 21.22 4.07
CA PHE A 160 -16.67 21.47 4.46
C PHE A 160 -15.78 21.45 3.22
N GLU A 161 -15.22 22.62 2.89
CA GLU A 161 -14.28 22.75 1.79
C GLU A 161 -12.87 22.35 2.23
N VAL A 162 -12.26 21.45 1.45
CA VAL A 162 -10.86 21.08 1.54
C VAL A 162 -10.14 21.62 0.31
N LYS A 163 -9.03 22.30 0.51
CA LYS A 163 -8.16 22.79 -0.57
C LYS A 163 -6.89 21.96 -0.68
N VAL A 164 -6.25 21.99 -1.84
CA VAL A 164 -4.91 21.44 -2.03
C VAL A 164 -3.95 21.98 -0.96
N GLY A 165 -3.22 21.09 -0.29
CA GLY A 165 -2.28 21.43 0.77
C GLY A 165 -2.87 21.57 2.17
N ASP A 166 -4.20 21.44 2.34
CA ASP A 166 -4.80 21.39 3.67
C ASP A 166 -4.46 20.09 4.39
N ARG A 167 -4.26 20.20 5.71
CA ARG A 167 -4.05 19.06 6.59
C ARG A 167 -5.37 18.45 6.99
N VAL A 168 -5.71 17.29 6.45
CA VAL A 168 -7.06 16.72 6.54
C VAL A 168 -7.19 15.58 7.55
N ALA A 169 -6.09 14.87 7.81
CA ALA A 169 -6.03 13.78 8.77
C ALA A 169 -4.59 13.67 9.30
N GLN A 170 -4.34 12.69 10.15
CA GLN A 170 -2.99 12.31 10.56
C GLN A 170 -2.80 10.80 10.46
N LEU A 171 -1.64 10.38 9.99
CA LEU A 171 -1.22 8.98 9.92
C LEU A 171 -0.45 8.62 11.20
N ILE A 172 -0.97 7.68 11.98
CA ILE A 172 -0.30 7.11 13.15
C ILE A 172 0.22 5.73 12.76
N VAL A 173 1.51 5.49 12.94
CA VAL A 173 2.13 4.17 12.72
C VAL A 173 1.94 3.37 14.00
N GLU A 174 0.94 2.48 14.00
CA GLU A 174 0.55 1.73 15.18
C GLU A 174 1.15 0.34 15.18
N LYS A 175 1.77 -0.03 16.30
CA LYS A 175 2.31 -1.39 16.51
C LYS A 175 1.18 -2.38 16.68
N ILE A 176 1.32 -3.52 16.03
CA ILE A 176 0.39 -4.64 16.11
C ILE A 176 1.14 -5.94 16.32
N VAL A 177 0.41 -6.95 16.78
CA VAL A 177 0.82 -8.35 16.71
C VAL A 177 -0.04 -9.00 15.63
N MET A 178 0.56 -9.88 14.83
CA MET A 178 -0.14 -10.67 13.82
C MET A 178 -0.17 -12.14 14.27
N PRO A 179 -1.03 -12.51 15.25
CA PRO A 179 -1.07 -13.88 15.76
C PRO A 179 -1.78 -14.82 14.78
N GLU A 180 -1.46 -16.11 14.85
CA GLU A 180 -2.29 -17.13 14.23
C GLU A 180 -3.61 -17.28 14.99
N VAL A 181 -4.69 -17.51 14.25
CA VAL A 181 -6.02 -17.73 14.85
C VAL A 181 -6.14 -19.20 15.26
N VAL A 182 -6.37 -19.45 16.55
CA VAL A 182 -6.60 -20.78 17.11
C VAL A 182 -8.04 -20.89 17.63
N VAL A 183 -8.81 -21.85 17.13
CA VAL A 183 -10.20 -22.12 17.55
C VAL A 183 -10.20 -23.09 18.73
N VAL A 184 -10.91 -22.75 19.81
CA VAL A 184 -10.99 -23.53 21.06
C VAL A 184 -12.44 -23.77 21.50
N GLU A 185 -12.69 -24.81 22.30
CA GLU A 185 -14.03 -25.14 22.79
C GLU A 185 -14.53 -24.18 23.89
N LYS A 186 -13.63 -23.72 24.78
CA LYS A 186 -13.94 -22.78 25.86
C LYS A 186 -12.76 -21.83 26.08
N LEU A 187 -13.05 -20.55 26.35
CA LEU A 187 -12.07 -19.55 26.79
C LEU A 187 -11.89 -19.59 28.31
N GLU A 188 -10.73 -19.17 28.80
CA GLU A 188 -10.50 -18.98 30.23
C GLU A 188 -11.42 -17.90 30.82
N GLU A 189 -11.87 -18.11 32.05
CA GLU A 189 -12.70 -17.13 32.75
C GLU A 189 -11.86 -15.93 33.18
N SER A 190 -12.44 -14.73 33.08
CA SER A 190 -11.78 -13.48 33.51
C SER A 190 -12.67 -12.72 34.48
N VAL A 191 -12.06 -11.83 35.28
CA VAL A 191 -12.79 -10.96 36.22
C VAL A 191 -13.89 -10.14 35.52
N ARG A 192 -13.67 -9.73 34.26
CA ARG A 192 -14.67 -8.99 33.48
C ARG A 192 -15.79 -9.88 32.94
N GLY A 193 -15.51 -11.15 32.67
CA GLY A 193 -16.47 -12.10 32.10
C GLY A 193 -17.17 -11.56 30.84
N ALA A 194 -18.51 -11.63 30.83
CA ALA A 194 -19.35 -11.13 29.74
C ALA A 194 -19.74 -9.63 29.85
N GLY A 195 -19.16 -8.87 30.80
CA GLY A 195 -19.50 -7.46 31.01
C GLY A 195 -18.96 -6.52 29.93
N GLY A 196 -19.84 -5.76 29.28
CA GLY A 196 -19.51 -4.74 28.27
C GLY A 196 -20.57 -3.62 28.22
N PHE A 197 -20.38 -2.63 27.33
CA PHE A 197 -21.37 -1.55 27.06
C PHE A 197 -21.87 -0.78 28.31
N GLY A 198 -20.94 -0.19 29.06
CA GLY A 198 -21.29 0.56 30.28
C GLY A 198 -21.51 -0.31 31.52
N SER A 199 -21.06 -1.57 31.49
CA SER A 199 -21.15 -2.50 32.64
C SER A 199 -20.41 -2.02 33.90
N THR A 200 -19.56 -0.99 33.79
CA THR A 200 -18.81 -0.39 34.89
C THR A 200 -19.32 1.01 35.27
N GLY A 201 -20.45 1.45 34.70
CA GLY A 201 -20.93 2.84 34.77
C GLY A 201 -20.82 3.57 33.44
#